data_AF-K2FB16-F1
#
_entry.id   AF-K2FB16-F1
#
_cell.length_a   1.000
_cell.length_b   1.000
_cell.length_c   1.000
_cell.angle_alpha   90.00
_cell.angle_beta   90.00
_cell.angle_gamma   90.00
#
_symmetry.space_group_name_H-M   'P 1'
#
loop_
_entity.id
_entity.type
_entity.pdbx_description
1 polymer ?
#
loop_
_entity_poly.entity_id
_entity_poly.type
_entity_poly.pdbx_seq_one_letter_code
_entity_poly.pdbx_strand_id
1 'polypeptide(L)'
;QSVTPMTITVEAPACSSFDYSAFGECQVGDIQYRTVINRTPEGCDPGVVELSQSCTFIPETCTSFTYSEWGICQPNGKQTRTIVSSSPLGCIDGTPEELEQSCVYTEIVEAATCTEFTYSDWGSCQQNNLQVRTVATSSPADCTGGLPDLEQECSYSSQVCSEFTYSDWGACVDRQQSRSVTTLGPVGCSGGNPVLTQSCETPAQKKVSTKKKDKEKPKFTDLPLTLTKKRGDTVWWKAKDNKGISHYKYTFNGKTVKTKQGKMTIPADAPRGVSVLNVKAYDKAGNSKSRKVMLLVR
;
A
#
# COMPACT_ATOMS: atom_id res chain seq x y z
N GLN A 1 -18.30 22.21 73.33
CA GLN A 1 -18.37 20.89 74.01
C GLN A 1 -19.67 20.24 73.55
N SER A 2 -19.57 19.21 72.71
CA SER A 2 -20.72 18.49 72.13
C SER A 2 -21.14 17.41 73.12
N VAL A 3 -22.36 17.49 73.63
CA VAL A 3 -22.91 16.49 74.56
C VAL A 3 -23.59 15.42 73.73
N THR A 4 -22.99 14.23 73.66
CA THR A 4 -23.61 13.05 73.04
C THR A 4 -24.70 12.53 73.98
N PRO A 5 -25.94 12.29 73.52
CA PRO A 5 -26.96 11.69 74.38
C PRO A 5 -26.60 10.23 74.68
N MET A 6 -26.59 9.85 75.95
CA MET A 6 -26.56 8.44 76.38
C MET A 6 -27.89 7.78 76.03
N THR A 7 -27.86 6.85 75.07
CA THR A 7 -28.98 5.96 74.80
C THR A 7 -28.98 4.84 75.84
N ILE A 8 -29.99 4.81 76.70
CA ILE A 8 -30.23 3.69 77.63
C ILE A 8 -30.91 2.59 76.81
N THR A 9 -30.17 1.54 76.44
CA THR A 9 -30.75 0.30 75.92
C THR A 9 -31.41 -0.46 77.07
N VAL A 10 -32.74 -0.44 77.13
CA VAL A 10 -33.52 -1.34 77.98
C VAL A 10 -33.57 -2.69 77.27
N GLU A 11 -32.96 -3.72 77.86
CA GLU A 11 -33.06 -5.09 77.33
C GLU A 11 -34.52 -5.54 77.38
N ALA A 12 -35.03 -6.06 76.27
CA ALA A 12 -36.40 -6.56 76.19
C ALA A 12 -36.57 -7.74 77.15
N PRO A 13 -37.71 -7.85 77.87
CA PRO A 13 -37.95 -8.99 78.75
C PRO A 13 -38.02 -10.29 77.95
N ALA A 14 -37.62 -11.41 78.56
CA ALA A 14 -37.78 -12.73 77.95
C ALA A 14 -39.27 -13.11 77.86
N CYS A 15 -39.66 -13.83 76.81
CA CYS A 15 -41.04 -14.28 76.64
C CYS A 15 -41.44 -15.31 77.72
N SER A 16 -42.61 -15.14 78.33
CA SER A 16 -43.15 -16.06 79.33
C SER A 16 -44.08 -17.12 78.76
N SER A 17 -44.71 -16.85 77.61
CA SER A 17 -45.51 -17.84 76.88
C SER A 17 -45.56 -17.56 75.37
N PHE A 18 -45.87 -18.61 74.61
CA PHE A 18 -45.99 -18.60 73.15
C PHE A 18 -47.29 -19.31 72.75
N ASP A 19 -48.04 -18.71 71.84
CA ASP A 19 -49.12 -19.40 71.12
C ASP A 19 -48.57 -19.84 69.76
N TYR A 20 -48.73 -21.12 69.42
CA TYR A 20 -48.23 -21.68 68.16
C TYR A 20 -49.39 -22.02 67.21
N SER A 21 -49.10 -22.04 65.91
CA SER A 21 -50.00 -22.66 64.94
C SER A 21 -50.08 -24.18 65.16
N ALA A 22 -51.09 -24.81 64.57
CA ALA A 22 -51.00 -26.24 64.30
C ALA A 22 -49.75 -26.54 63.44
N PHE A 23 -49.19 -27.73 63.60
CA PHE A 23 -48.15 -28.20 62.67
C PHE A 23 -48.74 -28.38 61.28
N GLY A 24 -47.96 -27.99 60.26
CA GLY A 24 -48.28 -28.29 58.87
C GLY A 24 -48.14 -29.77 58.55
N GLU A 25 -48.39 -30.14 57.29
CA GLU A 25 -48.19 -31.50 56.81
C GLU A 25 -46.72 -31.94 56.90
N CYS A 26 -46.51 -33.25 57.03
CA CYS A 26 -45.17 -33.83 57.04
C CYS A 26 -44.52 -33.68 55.66
N GLN A 27 -43.29 -33.17 55.63
CA GLN A 27 -42.54 -32.95 54.39
C GLN A 27 -41.51 -34.07 54.17
N VAL A 28 -40.98 -34.14 52.95
CA VAL A 28 -39.86 -35.03 52.60
C VAL A 28 -38.70 -34.77 53.58
N GLY A 29 -38.27 -35.81 54.29
CA GLY A 29 -37.28 -35.71 55.36
C GLY A 29 -37.84 -35.88 56.78
N ASP A 30 -39.08 -36.37 56.91
CA ASP A 30 -39.70 -36.76 58.20
C ASP A 30 -39.81 -35.61 59.20
N ILE A 31 -39.98 -34.37 58.70
CA ILE A 31 -40.09 -33.17 59.53
C ILE A 31 -41.34 -32.38 59.13
N GLN A 32 -42.03 -31.84 60.14
CA GLN A 32 -43.09 -30.85 59.97
C GLN A 32 -42.83 -29.61 60.80
N TYR A 33 -43.36 -28.47 60.36
CA TYR A 33 -43.09 -27.16 60.92
C TYR A 33 -44.37 -26.49 61.44
N ARG A 34 -44.21 -25.61 62.42
CA ARG A 34 -45.24 -24.68 62.89
C ARG A 34 -44.65 -23.30 63.09
N THR A 35 -45.49 -22.29 63.24
CA THR A 35 -45.07 -20.91 63.50
C THR A 35 -45.52 -20.43 64.87
N VAL A 36 -44.83 -19.41 65.40
CA VAL A 36 -45.30 -18.66 66.57
C VAL A 36 -46.34 -17.65 66.08
N ILE A 37 -47.55 -17.72 66.65
CA ILE A 37 -48.65 -16.79 66.36
C ILE A 37 -48.57 -15.57 67.28
N ASN A 38 -48.44 -15.78 68.59
CA ASN A 38 -48.35 -14.70 69.59
C ASN A 38 -47.24 -14.96 70.61
N ARG A 39 -46.77 -13.88 71.24
CA ARG A 39 -45.79 -13.89 72.32
C ARG A 39 -46.29 -13.03 73.48
N THR A 40 -46.10 -13.51 74.71
CA THR A 40 -46.46 -12.75 75.91
C THR A 40 -45.21 -12.51 76.78
N PRO A 41 -44.92 -11.27 77.20
CA PRO A 41 -45.53 -10.00 76.77
C PRO A 41 -45.14 -9.60 75.33
N GLU A 42 -45.92 -8.74 74.69
CA GLU A 42 -45.61 -8.26 73.33
C GLU A 42 -44.23 -7.56 73.29
N GLY A 43 -43.40 -7.88 72.30
CA GLY A 43 -42.06 -7.32 72.15
C GLY A 43 -40.96 -8.01 72.96
N CYS A 44 -41.24 -9.15 73.60
CA CYS A 44 -40.24 -9.95 74.31
C CYS A 44 -39.22 -10.63 73.38
N ASP A 45 -38.02 -10.92 73.90
CA ASP A 45 -37.00 -11.73 73.24
C ASP A 45 -37.40 -13.22 73.29
N PRO A 46 -37.63 -13.89 72.13
CA PRO A 46 -38.09 -15.27 72.09
C PRO A 46 -37.02 -16.30 72.46
N GLY A 47 -35.73 -15.95 72.44
CA GLY A 47 -34.66 -16.94 72.53
C GLY A 47 -34.76 -18.03 71.46
N VAL A 48 -34.29 -19.25 71.79
CA VAL A 48 -34.38 -20.41 70.90
C VAL A 48 -35.73 -21.10 71.10
N VAL A 49 -36.53 -21.15 70.02
CA VAL A 49 -37.83 -21.84 69.99
C VAL A 49 -37.78 -23.03 69.01
N GLU A 50 -38.20 -24.21 69.47
CA GLU A 50 -38.30 -25.41 68.65
C GLU A 50 -39.58 -25.35 67.79
N LEU A 51 -39.40 -25.09 66.49
CA LEU A 51 -40.47 -24.93 65.51
C LEU A 51 -40.64 -26.13 64.55
N SER A 52 -39.81 -27.15 64.73
CA SER A 52 -39.85 -28.40 63.98
C SER A 52 -40.07 -29.57 64.92
N GLN A 53 -40.68 -30.63 64.40
CA GLN A 53 -40.69 -31.93 65.06
C GLN A 53 -40.58 -33.05 64.02
N SER A 54 -40.18 -34.23 64.48
CA SER A 54 -40.24 -35.43 63.64
C SER A 54 -41.69 -35.84 63.35
N CYS A 55 -41.89 -36.37 62.16
CA CYS A 55 -43.11 -37.00 61.71
C CYS A 55 -42.74 -38.21 60.84
N THR A 56 -43.72 -38.86 60.22
CA THR A 56 -43.46 -39.91 59.24
C THR A 56 -44.07 -39.47 57.93
N PHE A 57 -43.22 -39.16 56.95
CA PHE A 57 -43.66 -38.83 55.61
C PHE A 57 -44.19 -40.10 54.95
N ILE A 58 -45.46 -40.06 54.52
CA ILE A 58 -46.07 -41.14 53.75
C ILE A 58 -46.01 -40.71 52.29
N PRO A 59 -45.00 -41.15 51.52
CA PRO A 59 -44.93 -40.83 50.10
C PRO A 59 -46.12 -41.45 49.34
N GLU A 60 -46.70 -40.67 48.44
CA GLU A 60 -47.74 -41.15 47.54
C GLU A 60 -47.14 -42.01 46.41
N THR A 61 -47.99 -42.79 45.75
CA THR A 61 -47.59 -43.56 44.55
C THR A 61 -47.39 -42.62 43.37
N CYS A 62 -46.33 -42.82 42.58
CA CYS A 62 -46.10 -42.02 41.37
C CYS A 62 -47.20 -42.26 40.34
N THR A 63 -47.86 -41.19 39.90
CA THR A 63 -48.99 -41.24 38.95
C THR A 63 -48.59 -40.82 37.54
N SER A 64 -47.46 -40.14 37.38
CA SER A 64 -46.94 -39.73 36.08
C SER A 64 -45.42 -39.72 36.05
N PHE A 65 -44.87 -39.97 34.87
CA PHE A 65 -43.44 -40.04 34.60
C PHE A 65 -43.12 -39.24 33.34
N THR A 66 -42.00 -38.53 33.34
CA THR A 66 -41.43 -37.89 32.15
C THR A 66 -40.27 -38.74 31.67
N TYR A 67 -40.19 -39.01 30.36
CA TYR A 67 -39.18 -39.88 29.77
C TYR A 67 -38.18 -39.10 28.92
N SER A 68 -37.00 -39.67 28.68
CA SER A 68 -36.08 -39.20 27.65
C SER A 68 -36.64 -39.47 26.25
N GLU A 69 -36.05 -38.83 25.24
CA GLU A 69 -36.17 -39.32 23.86
C GLU A 69 -35.70 -40.78 23.76
N TRP A 70 -36.23 -41.52 22.80
CA TRP A 70 -35.77 -42.87 22.50
C TRP A 70 -34.33 -42.84 21.94
N GLY A 71 -33.49 -43.76 22.39
CA GLY A 71 -32.17 -43.96 21.80
C GLY A 71 -32.24 -44.45 20.35
N ILE A 72 -31.11 -44.43 19.64
CA ILE A 72 -31.03 -44.99 18.30
C ILE A 72 -31.34 -46.49 18.32
N CYS A 73 -32.03 -46.96 17.28
CA CYS A 73 -32.31 -48.39 17.12
C CYS A 73 -31.01 -49.20 17.08
N GLN A 74 -30.92 -50.24 17.89
CA GLN A 74 -29.76 -51.13 17.96
C GLN A 74 -29.91 -52.30 16.97
N PRO A 75 -28.82 -53.01 16.62
CA PRO A 75 -28.86 -54.15 15.69
C PRO A 75 -29.81 -55.29 16.09
N ASN A 76 -30.17 -55.39 17.38
CA ASN A 76 -31.16 -56.35 17.88
C ASN A 76 -32.62 -55.92 17.62
N GLY A 77 -32.85 -54.82 16.90
CA GLY A 77 -34.17 -54.29 16.56
C GLY A 77 -34.88 -53.60 17.72
N LYS A 78 -34.15 -53.16 18.75
CA LYS A 78 -34.70 -52.52 19.95
C LYS A 78 -34.06 -51.16 20.21
N GLN A 79 -34.84 -50.28 20.81
CA GLN A 79 -34.40 -48.99 21.34
C GLN A 79 -34.91 -48.83 22.77
N THR A 80 -34.19 -48.07 23.59
CA THR A 80 -34.50 -47.84 25.00
C THR A 80 -34.62 -46.35 25.30
N ARG A 81 -35.38 -46.02 26.33
CA ARG A 81 -35.47 -44.67 26.93
C ARG A 81 -35.42 -44.78 28.45
N THR A 82 -35.18 -43.68 29.14
CA THR A 82 -35.12 -43.66 30.61
C THR A 82 -36.17 -42.72 31.20
N ILE A 83 -36.49 -42.92 32.48
CA ILE A 83 -37.32 -41.99 33.25
C ILE A 83 -36.43 -40.83 33.69
N VAL A 84 -36.83 -39.61 33.35
CA VAL A 84 -36.16 -38.35 33.70
C VAL A 84 -36.70 -37.79 35.00
N SER A 85 -38.02 -37.87 35.21
CA SER A 85 -38.67 -37.42 36.45
C SER A 85 -39.98 -38.16 36.73
N SER A 86 -40.42 -38.16 37.98
CA SER A 86 -41.70 -38.69 38.44
C SER A 86 -42.50 -37.62 39.17
N SER A 87 -43.83 -37.77 39.18
CA SER A 87 -44.75 -36.86 39.85
C SER A 87 -45.86 -37.63 40.57
N PRO A 88 -46.24 -37.20 41.80
CA PRO A 88 -45.79 -35.99 42.51
C PRO A 88 -44.35 -36.06 43.08
N LEU A 89 -43.76 -34.92 43.44
CA LEU A 89 -42.38 -34.86 43.94
C LEU A 89 -42.23 -35.66 45.24
N GLY A 90 -41.28 -36.60 45.26
CA GLY A 90 -41.05 -37.47 46.42
C GLY A 90 -41.97 -38.69 46.49
N CYS A 91 -42.74 -38.97 45.44
CA CYS A 91 -43.49 -40.21 45.32
C CYS A 91 -42.55 -41.43 45.31
N ILE A 92 -43.05 -42.55 45.82
CA ILE A 92 -42.39 -43.87 45.74
C ILE A 92 -43.31 -44.84 45.03
N ASP A 93 -42.72 -45.84 44.37
CA ASP A 93 -43.46 -46.85 43.62
C ASP A 93 -44.35 -46.30 42.49
N GLY A 94 -44.83 -47.18 41.64
CA GLY A 94 -45.64 -46.83 40.46
C GLY A 94 -45.29 -47.73 39.28
N THR A 95 -46.13 -47.70 38.26
CA THR A 95 -45.94 -48.53 37.05
C THR A 95 -45.61 -47.61 35.87
N PRO A 96 -44.32 -47.44 35.52
CA PRO A 96 -43.96 -46.68 34.34
C PRO A 96 -44.36 -47.42 33.07
N GLU A 97 -44.48 -46.68 31.96
CA GLU A 97 -44.62 -47.27 30.63
C GLU A 97 -43.37 -48.04 30.24
N GLU A 98 -43.52 -48.90 29.23
CA GLU A 98 -42.41 -49.68 28.67
C GLU A 98 -41.22 -48.77 28.30
N LEU A 99 -40.05 -49.17 28.79
CA LEU A 99 -38.77 -48.47 28.57
C LEU A 99 -37.97 -49.07 27.41
N GLU A 100 -38.54 -50.08 26.74
CA GLU A 100 -37.99 -50.76 25.58
C GLU A 100 -39.09 -50.95 24.53
N GLN A 101 -38.76 -50.70 23.27
CA GLN A 101 -39.67 -50.98 22.16
C GLN A 101 -38.94 -51.50 20.92
N SER A 102 -39.69 -52.16 20.05
CA SER A 102 -39.19 -52.59 18.74
C SER A 102 -38.99 -51.40 17.79
N CYS A 103 -38.00 -51.50 16.91
CA CYS A 103 -37.67 -50.50 15.90
C CYS A 103 -37.01 -51.16 14.68
N VAL A 104 -36.94 -50.42 13.57
CA VAL A 104 -36.24 -50.87 12.36
C VAL A 104 -34.80 -50.36 12.43
N TYR A 105 -33.85 -51.29 12.60
CA TYR A 105 -32.43 -50.97 12.52
C TYR A 105 -32.07 -50.63 11.08
N THR A 106 -31.60 -49.40 10.86
CA THR A 106 -30.99 -49.00 9.59
C THR A 106 -29.49 -48.96 9.79
N GLU A 107 -28.78 -49.84 9.09
CA GLU A 107 -27.32 -49.84 9.09
C GLU A 107 -26.82 -48.56 8.43
N ILE A 108 -26.09 -47.74 9.19
CA ILE A 108 -25.44 -46.55 8.66
C ILE A 108 -24.16 -47.04 7.97
N VAL A 109 -24.21 -47.13 6.64
CA VAL A 109 -23.01 -47.33 5.82
C VAL A 109 -22.16 -46.07 5.91
N GLU A 110 -21.00 -46.17 6.55
CA GLU A 110 -20.05 -45.08 6.63
C GLU A 110 -19.58 -44.73 5.20
N ALA A 111 -19.73 -43.46 4.82
CA ALA A 111 -19.40 -43.02 3.47
C ALA A 111 -17.92 -43.32 3.18
N ALA A 112 -17.66 -44.07 2.10
CA ALA A 112 -16.31 -44.49 1.75
C ALA A 112 -15.40 -43.27 1.52
N THR A 113 -14.15 -43.34 1.99
CA THR A 113 -13.17 -42.27 1.73
C THR A 113 -12.62 -42.38 0.31
N CYS A 114 -12.49 -41.25 -0.40
CA CYS A 114 -11.89 -41.26 -1.73
C CYS A 114 -10.39 -41.60 -1.66
N THR A 115 -9.97 -42.60 -2.44
CA THR A 115 -8.57 -43.08 -2.48
C THR A 115 -7.86 -42.78 -3.79
N GLU A 116 -8.60 -42.59 -4.88
CA GLU A 116 -8.06 -42.31 -6.20
C GLU A 116 -8.68 -41.05 -6.80
N PHE A 117 -7.87 -40.28 -7.51
CA PHE A 117 -8.27 -39.02 -8.14
C PHE A 117 -7.68 -38.92 -9.55
N THR A 118 -8.48 -38.45 -10.49
CA THR A 118 -7.98 -37.92 -11.76
C THR A 118 -8.05 -36.40 -11.72
N TYR A 119 -7.18 -35.73 -12.50
CA TYR A 119 -7.00 -34.30 -12.40
C TYR A 119 -7.18 -33.62 -13.76
N SER A 120 -7.48 -32.32 -13.73
CA SER A 120 -7.29 -31.45 -14.90
C SER A 120 -5.81 -31.33 -15.25
N ASP A 121 -5.53 -30.75 -16.42
CA ASP A 121 -4.21 -30.19 -16.71
C ASP A 121 -3.82 -29.16 -15.65
N TRP A 122 -2.50 -28.99 -15.44
CA TRP A 122 -1.98 -27.95 -14.55
C TRP A 122 -2.24 -26.55 -15.13
N GLY A 123 -2.63 -25.62 -14.26
CA GLY A 123 -2.69 -24.20 -14.60
C GLY A 123 -1.31 -23.62 -14.89
N SER A 124 -1.26 -22.38 -15.40
CA SER A 124 0.01 -21.67 -15.58
C SER A 124 0.72 -21.45 -14.24
N CYS A 125 2.05 -21.51 -14.27
CA CYS A 125 2.88 -21.19 -13.11
C CYS A 125 2.64 -19.74 -12.65
N GLN A 126 2.41 -19.55 -11.36
CA GLN A 126 2.15 -18.25 -10.73
C GLN A 126 3.42 -17.66 -10.11
N GLN A 127 3.39 -16.37 -9.75
CA GLN A 127 4.56 -15.64 -9.23
C GLN A 127 5.17 -16.23 -7.95
N ASN A 128 4.39 -16.98 -7.18
CA ASN A 128 4.85 -17.71 -5.99
C ASN A 128 5.55 -19.05 -6.32
N ASN A 129 5.86 -19.31 -7.60
CA ASN A 129 6.42 -20.58 -8.08
C ASN A 129 5.51 -21.79 -7.82
N LEU A 130 4.19 -21.56 -7.74
CA LEU A 130 3.20 -22.62 -7.63
C LEU A 130 2.29 -22.64 -8.86
N GLN A 131 1.88 -23.82 -9.26
CA GLN A 131 0.79 -24.04 -10.20
C GLN A 131 -0.25 -24.93 -9.54
N VAL A 132 -1.51 -24.69 -9.90
CA VAL A 132 -2.66 -25.38 -9.30
C VAL A 132 -3.42 -26.17 -10.35
N ARG A 133 -4.07 -27.25 -9.93
CA ARG A 133 -5.01 -28.03 -10.74
C ARG A 133 -6.24 -28.39 -9.92
N THR A 134 -7.26 -28.96 -10.57
CA THR A 134 -8.48 -29.41 -9.89
C THR A 134 -8.69 -30.90 -10.05
N VAL A 135 -9.41 -31.53 -9.10
CA VAL A 135 -9.91 -32.90 -9.25
C VAL A 135 -10.95 -32.92 -10.37
N ALA A 136 -10.78 -33.83 -11.33
CA ALA A 136 -11.74 -34.09 -12.40
C ALA A 136 -12.71 -35.22 -12.02
N THR A 137 -12.20 -36.33 -11.49
CA THR A 137 -13.02 -37.43 -10.94
C THR A 137 -12.37 -38.03 -9.70
N SER A 138 -13.18 -38.66 -8.83
CA SER A 138 -12.74 -39.38 -7.64
C SER A 138 -13.29 -40.82 -7.66
N SER A 139 -12.57 -41.73 -7.01
CA SER A 139 -12.96 -43.14 -6.86
C SER A 139 -12.67 -43.62 -5.43
N PRO A 140 -13.56 -44.43 -4.83
CA PRO A 140 -14.79 -45.05 -5.39
C PRO A 140 -15.95 -44.07 -5.71
N ALA A 141 -16.99 -44.52 -6.42
CA ALA A 141 -18.18 -43.70 -6.65
C ALA A 141 -18.86 -43.35 -5.30
N ASP A 142 -19.41 -42.13 -5.21
CA ASP A 142 -20.05 -41.57 -4.01
C ASP A 142 -19.17 -41.52 -2.75
N CYS A 143 -17.84 -41.55 -2.92
CA CYS A 143 -16.90 -41.36 -1.83
C CYS A 143 -16.89 -39.89 -1.34
N THR A 144 -16.51 -39.68 -0.08
CA THR A 144 -16.32 -38.34 0.50
C THR A 144 -14.93 -38.21 1.15
N GLY A 145 -14.36 -37.00 1.21
CA GLY A 145 -13.03 -36.77 1.80
C GLY A 145 -11.83 -37.17 0.92
N GLY A 146 -10.71 -37.49 1.56
CA GLY A 146 -9.41 -37.76 0.92
C GLY A 146 -8.48 -36.54 0.83
N LEU A 147 -7.23 -36.75 0.37
CA LEU A 147 -6.19 -35.73 0.28
C LEU A 147 -5.63 -35.65 -1.16
N PRO A 148 -6.31 -34.94 -2.07
CA PRO A 148 -5.84 -34.77 -3.45
C PRO A 148 -4.62 -33.83 -3.52
N ASP A 149 -3.70 -34.13 -4.43
CA ASP A 149 -2.53 -33.29 -4.69
C ASP A 149 -2.85 -32.23 -5.77
N LEU A 150 -3.04 -30.99 -5.32
CA LEU A 150 -3.58 -29.90 -6.13
C LEU A 150 -2.59 -28.74 -6.35
N GLU A 151 -1.40 -28.82 -5.77
CA GLU A 151 -0.40 -27.76 -5.84
C GLU A 151 0.98 -28.37 -6.07
N GLN A 152 1.73 -27.83 -7.01
CA GLN A 152 3.13 -28.22 -7.18
C GLN A 152 4.02 -27.01 -7.46
N GLU A 153 5.29 -27.17 -7.12
CA GLU A 153 6.32 -26.20 -7.47
C GLU A 153 6.52 -26.13 -8.99
N CYS A 154 6.83 -24.93 -9.47
CA CYS A 154 7.11 -24.65 -10.87
C CYS A 154 8.08 -23.48 -10.99
N SER A 155 8.78 -23.36 -12.12
CA SER A 155 9.63 -22.20 -12.36
C SER A 155 8.83 -21.08 -13.01
N TYR A 156 8.46 -20.06 -12.23
CA TYR A 156 7.78 -18.89 -12.77
C TYR A 156 8.75 -18.09 -13.63
N SER A 157 8.50 -18.06 -14.93
CA SER A 157 9.20 -17.16 -15.84
C SER A 157 8.34 -15.91 -16.01
N SER A 158 8.74 -14.81 -15.34
CA SER A 158 8.18 -13.52 -15.67
C SER A 158 8.62 -13.15 -17.08
N GLN A 159 7.65 -12.88 -17.96
CA GLN A 159 7.97 -12.29 -19.26
C GLN A 159 8.44 -10.85 -19.03
N VAL A 160 9.70 -10.57 -19.38
CA VAL A 160 10.23 -9.20 -19.36
C VAL A 160 9.73 -8.47 -20.60
N CYS A 161 9.23 -7.25 -20.43
CA CYS A 161 8.78 -6.45 -21.58
C CYS A 161 9.95 -6.16 -22.52
N SER A 162 9.81 -6.58 -23.78
CA SER A 162 10.79 -6.38 -24.84
C SER A 162 10.30 -5.38 -25.91
N GLU A 163 8.99 -5.14 -25.96
CA GLU A 163 8.36 -4.22 -26.89
C GLU A 163 7.66 -3.09 -26.15
N PHE A 164 7.88 -1.86 -26.61
CA PHE A 164 7.34 -0.66 -26.00
C PHE A 164 6.80 0.24 -27.10
N THR A 165 5.51 0.57 -27.04
CA THR A 165 4.97 1.70 -27.82
C THR A 165 4.97 2.92 -26.91
N TYR A 166 5.35 4.06 -27.49
CA TYR A 166 5.52 5.29 -26.74
C TYR A 166 4.48 6.33 -27.15
N SER A 167 4.23 7.29 -26.26
CA SER A 167 3.59 8.55 -26.63
C SER A 167 4.53 9.35 -27.55
N ASP A 168 3.97 10.39 -28.18
CA ASP A 168 4.79 11.47 -28.74
C ASP A 168 5.71 12.05 -27.65
N TRP A 169 6.87 12.55 -28.08
CA TRP A 169 7.77 13.28 -27.19
C TRP A 169 7.12 14.58 -26.71
N GLY A 170 7.20 14.86 -25.42
CA GLY A 170 6.80 16.12 -24.82
C GLY A 170 7.66 17.29 -25.29
N ALA A 171 7.30 18.50 -24.84
CA ALA A 171 8.05 19.70 -25.18
C ALA A 171 9.51 19.61 -24.68
N CYS A 172 10.42 20.18 -25.46
CA CYS A 172 11.82 20.28 -25.08
C CYS A 172 12.00 21.36 -24.01
N VAL A 173 12.37 20.96 -22.79
CA VAL A 173 12.66 21.85 -21.65
C VAL A 173 14.08 21.55 -21.19
N ASP A 174 14.92 22.58 -21.04
CA ASP A 174 16.32 22.41 -20.61
C ASP A 174 17.13 21.37 -21.42
N ARG A 175 16.90 21.33 -22.74
CA ARG A 175 17.51 20.38 -23.70
C ARG A 175 17.17 18.90 -23.47
N GLN A 176 16.15 18.61 -22.67
CA GLN A 176 15.59 17.27 -22.54
C GLN A 176 14.10 17.26 -22.86
N GLN A 177 13.65 16.17 -23.45
CA GLN A 177 12.23 15.88 -23.62
C GLN A 177 11.94 14.48 -23.10
N SER A 178 10.76 14.32 -22.54
CA SER A 178 10.29 13.05 -21.97
C SER A 178 9.09 12.52 -22.75
N ARG A 179 8.88 11.22 -22.69
CA ARG A 179 7.68 10.53 -23.19
C ARG A 179 7.30 9.43 -22.22
N SER A 180 6.08 8.93 -22.32
CA SER A 180 5.63 7.76 -21.57
C SER A 180 5.49 6.54 -22.49
N VAL A 181 5.51 5.35 -21.89
CA VAL A 181 5.08 4.13 -22.57
C VAL A 181 3.55 4.10 -22.57
N THR A 182 2.96 3.83 -23.73
CA THR A 182 1.51 3.71 -23.92
C THR A 182 1.06 2.26 -23.95
N THR A 183 1.87 1.36 -24.53
CA THR A 183 1.62 -0.08 -24.49
C THR A 183 2.91 -0.87 -24.27
N LEU A 184 2.79 -1.98 -23.56
CA LEU A 184 3.86 -2.92 -23.23
C LEU A 184 3.59 -4.24 -23.95
N GLY A 185 4.64 -4.86 -24.50
CA GLY A 185 4.58 -6.17 -25.15
C GLY A 185 5.69 -7.10 -24.65
N PRO A 186 5.40 -8.40 -24.47
CA PRO A 186 4.11 -9.10 -24.70
C PRO A 186 3.01 -8.78 -23.67
N VAL A 187 1.74 -9.12 -23.95
CA VAL A 187 0.62 -8.91 -23.01
C VAL A 187 0.91 -9.63 -21.68
N GLY A 188 0.86 -8.91 -20.56
CA GLY A 188 1.15 -9.44 -19.23
C GLY A 188 2.62 -9.43 -18.82
N CYS A 189 3.52 -8.83 -19.62
CA CYS A 189 4.91 -8.64 -19.24
C CYS A 189 5.08 -7.60 -18.11
N SER A 190 6.21 -7.67 -17.39
CA SER A 190 6.61 -6.66 -16.41
C SER A 190 8.12 -6.36 -16.49
N GLY A 191 8.52 -5.14 -16.12
CA GLY A 191 9.92 -4.70 -16.17
C GLY A 191 10.41 -4.21 -17.55
N GLY A 192 11.70 -4.35 -17.82
CA GLY A 192 12.38 -3.87 -19.03
C GLY A 192 12.99 -2.46 -18.90
N ASN A 193 13.60 -1.96 -19.99
CA ASN A 193 14.34 -0.68 -19.98
C ASN A 193 13.86 0.26 -21.11
N PRO A 194 12.68 0.88 -20.97
CA PRO A 194 12.15 1.80 -21.98
C PRO A 194 12.94 3.13 -22.02
N VAL A 195 13.12 3.67 -23.22
CA VAL A 195 13.76 4.99 -23.40
C VAL A 195 12.70 6.08 -23.24
N LEU A 196 12.68 6.69 -22.05
CA LEU A 196 11.69 7.70 -21.64
C LEU A 196 12.20 9.13 -21.71
N THR A 197 13.50 9.32 -21.88
CA THR A 197 14.14 10.63 -21.98
C THR A 197 15.11 10.63 -23.14
N GLN A 198 15.20 11.77 -23.81
CA GLN A 198 16.26 12.02 -24.78
C GLN A 198 16.64 13.49 -24.79
N SER A 199 17.83 13.77 -25.32
CA SER A 199 18.21 15.13 -25.65
C SER A 199 17.36 15.67 -26.79
N CYS A 200 17.06 16.95 -26.72
CA CYS A 200 16.29 17.66 -27.74
C CYS A 200 16.83 19.05 -27.96
N GLU A 201 16.51 19.59 -29.12
CA GLU A 201 16.75 20.98 -29.46
C GLU A 201 15.40 21.69 -29.51
N THR A 202 15.26 22.79 -28.76
CA THR A 202 14.00 23.55 -28.73
C THR A 202 13.65 24.12 -30.10
N PRO A 203 12.38 24.06 -30.53
CA PRO A 203 11.90 24.72 -31.74
C PRO A 203 11.72 26.23 -31.50
N ALA A 204 12.78 26.91 -31.07
CA ALA A 204 12.94 28.35 -31.18
C ALA A 204 14.01 28.66 -32.23
N GLN A 205 13.96 28.00 -33.40
CA GLN A 205 14.76 28.39 -34.56
C GLN A 205 14.39 27.70 -35.90
N LYS A 206 13.19 27.94 -36.42
CA LYS A 206 12.93 27.98 -37.89
C LYS A 206 11.80 29.00 -38.11
N LYS A 207 11.93 30.19 -38.71
CA LYS A 207 12.92 30.80 -39.62
C LYS A 207 12.86 32.34 -39.49
N VAL A 208 14.01 33.00 -39.33
CA VAL A 208 14.40 34.17 -40.15
C VAL A 208 15.84 33.89 -40.58
N SER A 209 16.11 34.11 -41.86
CA SER A 209 17.28 33.64 -42.62
C SER A 209 18.61 33.60 -41.86
N THR A 210 19.20 32.42 -41.69
CA THR A 210 20.59 32.27 -41.25
C THR A 210 21.45 31.81 -42.42
N LYS A 211 21.82 32.76 -43.29
CA LYS A 211 23.09 32.63 -44.02
C LYS A 211 24.17 32.37 -42.97
N LYS A 212 24.77 31.16 -42.99
CA LYS A 212 25.95 30.73 -42.21
C LYS A 212 26.71 31.96 -41.71
N LYS A 213 26.52 32.38 -40.45
CA LYS A 213 27.13 33.63 -39.94
C LYS A 213 28.64 33.41 -39.94
N ASP A 214 29.36 34.32 -40.58
CA ASP A 214 30.79 34.17 -40.73
C ASP A 214 31.48 34.34 -39.39
N LYS A 215 32.36 33.42 -39.05
CA LYS A 215 33.19 33.52 -37.84
C LYS A 215 34.67 33.71 -38.18
N GLU A 216 35.05 33.65 -39.46
CA GLU A 216 36.43 33.87 -39.88
C GLU A 216 36.77 35.36 -39.78
N LYS A 217 37.98 35.67 -39.27
CA LYS A 217 38.48 37.04 -39.17
C LYS A 217 39.28 37.37 -40.43
N PRO A 218 39.23 38.62 -40.92
CA PRO A 218 40.08 39.09 -42.00
C PRO A 218 41.56 38.80 -41.78
N LYS A 219 42.27 38.44 -42.84
CA LYS A 219 43.73 38.22 -42.84
C LYS A 219 44.40 39.27 -43.73
N PHE A 220 45.36 40.01 -43.19
CA PHE A 220 46.20 40.92 -43.99
C PHE A 220 47.16 40.11 -44.86
N THR A 221 47.01 40.20 -46.17
CA THR A 221 47.89 39.52 -47.15
C THR A 221 49.04 40.41 -47.60
N ASP A 222 48.88 41.73 -47.48
CA ASP A 222 49.88 42.70 -47.93
C ASP A 222 49.85 43.91 -47.00
N LEU A 223 50.76 43.95 -46.04
CA LEU A 223 51.01 45.05 -45.11
C LEU A 223 52.25 44.69 -44.29
N PRO A 224 53.47 45.03 -44.72
CA PRO A 224 54.68 44.62 -43.99
C PRO A 224 54.73 45.24 -42.59
N LEU A 225 55.46 44.62 -41.67
CA LEU A 225 55.56 45.08 -40.27
C LEU A 225 56.35 46.38 -40.13
N THR A 226 57.21 46.68 -41.10
CA THR A 226 58.03 47.90 -41.17
C THR A 226 57.92 48.51 -42.57
N LEU A 227 57.84 49.84 -42.64
CA LEU A 227 57.80 50.61 -43.87
C LEU A 227 58.64 51.87 -43.74
N THR A 228 59.25 52.33 -44.83
CA THR A 228 59.89 53.65 -44.92
C THR A 228 59.21 54.45 -46.03
N LYS A 229 58.71 55.65 -45.72
CA LYS A 229 57.97 56.51 -46.65
C LYS A 229 58.30 57.98 -46.44
N LYS A 230 58.16 58.79 -47.48
CA LYS A 230 58.21 60.26 -47.40
C LYS A 230 56.81 60.82 -47.19
N ARG A 231 56.72 62.08 -46.75
CA ARG A 231 55.44 62.80 -46.72
C ARG A 231 54.89 62.93 -48.14
N GLY A 232 53.58 62.73 -48.31
CA GLY A 232 52.93 62.64 -49.62
C GLY A 232 52.97 61.26 -50.28
N ASP A 233 53.80 60.33 -49.79
CA ASP A 233 53.78 58.96 -50.30
C ASP A 233 52.51 58.22 -49.88
N THR A 234 52.10 57.24 -50.68
CA THR A 234 50.99 56.35 -50.33
C THR A 234 51.48 55.07 -49.67
N VAL A 235 50.88 54.71 -48.55
CA VAL A 235 50.95 53.39 -47.92
C VAL A 235 49.74 52.59 -48.35
N TRP A 236 49.96 51.37 -48.82
CA TRP A 236 48.92 50.45 -49.28
C TRP A 236 48.84 49.24 -48.35
N TRP A 237 47.64 48.67 -48.25
CA TRP A 237 47.42 47.39 -47.59
C TRP A 237 46.32 46.59 -48.27
N LYS A 238 46.39 45.26 -48.15
CA LYS A 238 45.33 44.35 -48.59
C LYS A 238 45.00 43.35 -47.49
N ALA A 239 43.72 43.14 -47.27
CA ALA A 239 43.20 42.04 -46.46
C ALA A 239 42.25 41.18 -47.29
N LYS A 240 42.18 39.90 -46.98
CA LYS A 240 41.24 38.94 -47.53
C LYS A 240 40.43 38.30 -46.43
N ASP A 241 39.20 37.98 -46.77
CA ASP A 241 38.24 37.29 -45.93
C ASP A 241 37.33 36.46 -46.83
N ASN A 242 36.79 35.35 -46.33
CA ASN A 242 35.91 34.43 -47.05
C ASN A 242 34.60 35.11 -47.52
N LYS A 243 34.13 36.18 -46.87
CA LYS A 243 33.00 37.03 -47.36
C LYS A 243 33.41 38.38 -47.89
N GLY A 244 34.72 38.66 -47.92
CA GLY A 244 35.29 39.89 -48.39
C GLY A 244 35.26 41.02 -47.34
N ILE A 245 36.07 42.03 -47.61
CA ILE A 245 36.27 43.16 -46.69
C ILE A 245 35.16 44.20 -46.86
N SER A 246 34.61 44.67 -45.74
CA SER A 246 33.63 45.76 -45.66
C SER A 246 34.31 47.13 -45.70
N HIS A 247 35.25 47.36 -44.78
CA HIS A 247 36.00 48.62 -44.68
C HIS A 247 37.24 48.44 -43.80
N TYR A 248 38.09 49.46 -43.81
CA TYR A 248 39.26 49.58 -42.94
C TYR A 248 39.11 50.77 -41.99
N LYS A 249 39.79 50.68 -40.87
CA LYS A 249 40.00 51.78 -39.94
C LYS A 249 41.50 51.86 -39.68
N TYR A 250 42.13 52.98 -40.00
CA TYR A 250 43.54 53.18 -39.69
C TYR A 250 43.74 54.33 -38.71
N THR A 251 44.72 54.19 -37.84
CA THR A 251 45.15 55.22 -36.89
C THR A 251 46.61 55.54 -37.13
N PHE A 252 46.89 56.81 -37.42
CA PHE A 252 48.23 57.35 -37.64
C PHE A 252 48.34 58.71 -36.96
N ASN A 253 49.38 58.92 -36.17
CA ASN A 253 49.60 60.15 -35.40
C ASN A 253 48.36 60.58 -34.57
N GLY A 254 47.76 59.62 -33.86
CA GLY A 254 46.54 59.82 -33.05
C GLY A 254 45.24 59.98 -33.84
N LYS A 255 45.30 60.38 -35.12
CA LYS A 255 44.11 60.54 -35.98
C LYS A 255 43.64 59.20 -36.51
N THR A 256 42.33 58.98 -36.45
CA THR A 256 41.71 57.72 -36.86
C THR A 256 40.71 57.93 -37.98
N VAL A 257 40.90 57.23 -39.09
CA VAL A 257 40.11 57.39 -40.32
C VAL A 257 39.47 56.06 -40.70
N LYS A 258 38.18 56.09 -41.03
CA LYS A 258 37.46 54.97 -41.66
C LYS A 258 37.52 55.15 -43.18
N THR A 259 37.90 54.11 -43.90
CA THR A 259 38.02 54.14 -45.36
C THR A 259 37.64 52.80 -45.98
N LYS A 260 37.10 52.82 -47.20
CA LYS A 260 36.92 51.61 -48.02
C LYS A 260 38.18 51.29 -48.84
N GLN A 261 39.08 52.27 -48.97
CA GLN A 261 40.31 52.12 -49.75
C GLN A 261 41.39 51.45 -48.89
N GLY A 262 42.11 50.48 -49.46
CA GLY A 262 43.26 49.85 -48.83
C GLY A 262 44.52 50.72 -48.89
N LYS A 263 44.40 52.02 -48.61
CA LYS A 263 45.50 52.97 -48.67
C LYS A 263 45.31 54.21 -47.80
N MET A 264 46.42 54.86 -47.50
CA MET A 264 46.47 56.22 -46.99
C MET A 264 47.67 56.98 -47.58
N THR A 265 47.55 58.29 -47.70
CA THR A 265 48.68 59.17 -48.03
C THR A 265 49.30 59.68 -46.73
N ILE A 266 50.63 59.70 -46.64
CA ILE A 266 51.34 60.26 -45.48
C ILE A 266 51.09 61.78 -45.44
N PRO A 267 50.49 62.32 -44.37
CA PRO A 267 50.19 63.74 -44.27
C PRO A 267 51.46 64.61 -44.35
N ALA A 268 51.35 65.81 -44.93
CA ALA A 268 52.44 66.78 -45.03
C ALA A 268 52.95 67.28 -43.67
N ASP A 269 52.12 67.19 -42.63
CA ASP A 269 52.41 67.52 -41.23
C ASP A 269 52.93 66.32 -40.42
N ALA A 270 53.15 65.15 -41.03
CA ALA A 270 53.61 63.96 -40.30
C ALA A 270 55.00 64.16 -39.65
N PRO A 271 55.18 63.80 -38.37
CA PRO A 271 56.47 63.91 -37.69
C PRO A 271 57.53 63.06 -38.41
N ARG A 272 58.75 63.58 -38.53
CA ARG A 272 59.90 62.80 -39.04
C ARG A 272 60.31 61.78 -37.98
N GLY A 273 60.77 60.61 -38.42
CA GLY A 273 61.18 59.52 -37.53
C GLY A 273 60.16 58.38 -37.51
N VAL A 274 60.28 57.51 -36.51
CA VAL A 274 59.46 56.29 -36.40
C VAL A 274 58.09 56.63 -35.82
N SER A 275 57.04 56.33 -36.57
CA SER A 275 55.64 56.45 -36.17
C SER A 275 54.93 55.09 -36.27
N VAL A 276 53.90 54.87 -35.45
CA VAL A 276 53.10 53.63 -35.51
C VAL A 276 51.84 53.86 -36.32
N LEU A 277 51.66 53.06 -37.36
CA LEU A 277 50.40 52.93 -38.10
C LEU A 277 49.66 51.68 -37.61
N ASN A 278 48.43 51.85 -37.13
CA ASN A 278 47.56 50.73 -36.80
C ASN A 278 46.45 50.61 -37.84
N VAL A 279 46.38 49.50 -38.57
CA VAL A 279 45.34 49.23 -39.56
C VAL A 279 44.44 48.11 -39.07
N LYS A 280 43.13 48.34 -39.03
CA LYS A 280 42.11 47.35 -38.67
C LYS A 280 41.20 47.10 -39.86
N ALA A 281 41.14 45.86 -40.33
CA ALA A 281 40.24 45.41 -41.38
C ALA A 281 38.95 44.83 -40.76
N TYR A 282 37.81 45.13 -41.37
CA TYR A 282 36.49 44.62 -40.99
C TYR A 282 35.88 43.87 -42.17
N ASP A 283 35.42 42.65 -41.97
CA ASP A 283 34.64 41.93 -43.00
C ASP A 283 33.18 42.40 -43.05
N LYS A 284 32.41 41.85 -44.01
CA LYS A 284 30.98 42.12 -44.16
C LYS A 284 30.10 41.50 -43.06
N ALA A 285 30.63 40.58 -42.25
CA ALA A 285 29.94 39.92 -41.15
C ALA A 285 30.17 40.60 -39.79
N GLY A 286 31.10 41.56 -39.71
CA GLY A 286 31.46 42.30 -38.51
C GLY A 286 32.70 41.80 -37.78
N ASN A 287 33.40 40.76 -38.26
CA ASN A 287 34.66 40.35 -37.64
C ASN A 287 35.79 41.29 -38.08
N SER A 288 36.85 41.35 -37.25
CA SER A 288 37.94 42.28 -37.49
C SER A 288 39.29 41.77 -37.04
N LYS A 289 40.34 42.27 -37.71
CA LYS A 289 41.74 42.01 -37.38
C LYS A 289 42.54 43.30 -37.48
N SER A 290 43.41 43.54 -36.51
CA SER A 290 44.31 44.68 -36.49
C SER A 290 45.75 44.26 -36.77
N ARG A 291 46.51 45.14 -37.43
CA ARG A 291 47.95 45.01 -37.65
C ARG A 291 48.63 46.34 -37.37
N LYS A 292 49.66 46.32 -36.52
CA LYS A 292 50.52 47.47 -36.24
C LYS A 292 51.73 47.42 -37.16
N VAL A 293 52.10 48.56 -37.72
CA VAL A 293 53.22 48.75 -38.63
C VAL A 293 54.09 49.89 -38.13
N MET A 294 55.39 49.65 -38.05
CA MET A 294 56.37 50.70 -37.77
C MET A 294 56.68 51.43 -39.08
N LEU A 295 56.33 52.70 -39.15
CA LEU A 295 56.52 53.55 -40.32
C LEU A 295 57.60 54.58 -40.02
N LEU A 296 58.77 54.45 -40.66
CA LEU A 296 59.80 55.47 -40.67
C LEU A 296 59.45 56.55 -41.71
N VAL A 297 59.12 57.75 -41.24
CA VAL A 297 58.84 58.91 -42.08
C VAL A 297 60.13 59.69 -42.30
N ARG A 298 60.56 59.81 -43.56
CA ARG A 298 61.72 60.63 -43.98
C ARG A 298 61.28 61.99 -44.50
#